data_AF-A0A7S3SZS1-F1
#
_entry.id   AF-A0A7S3SZS1-F1
#
_cell.length_a   1.000
_cell.length_b   1.000
_cell.length_c   1.000
_cell.angle_alpha   90.00
_cell.angle_beta   90.00
_cell.angle_gamma   90.00
#
_symmetry.space_group_name_H-M   'P 1'
#
loop_
_entity.id
_entity.type
_entity.pdbx_description
1 polymer ?
#
loop_
_entity_poly.entity_id
_entity_poly.type
_entity_poly.pdbx_seq_one_letter_code
_entity_poly.pdbx_strand_id
1 'polypeptide(L)'
;MPKAIEPLGASGPLLDRRLWVAAAVPILAPLVSLRRIDALKYASLLALGCLLLVTVEIVAFSSGPVLRASPLLNPYSNSSRNCFPPNGDLPCRGAVSAATSALDAVRKVPIFVFSFTCQQNIVSITNELRRPSQRRVAAAVVLSEAVAVGHTLLAWADQTSRSVEEPSRSPRGAF
;
A
#
# COMPACT_ATOMS: atom_id res chain seq x y z
N MET A 1 -12.38 4.29 9.08
CA MET A 1 -11.21 4.16 9.97
C MET A 1 -11.56 4.78 11.32
N PRO A 2 -12.04 4.00 12.30
CA PRO A 2 -12.55 4.53 13.56
C PRO A 2 -11.48 4.77 14.65
N LYS A 3 -10.27 4.24 14.51
CA LYS A 3 -9.19 4.47 15.50
C LYS A 3 -8.51 5.84 15.37
N ALA A 4 -8.71 6.53 14.25
CA ALA A 4 -8.19 7.88 14.03
C ALA A 4 -9.00 8.97 14.77
N ILE A 5 -10.22 8.65 15.23
CA ILE A 5 -11.09 9.59 15.98
C ILE A 5 -11.03 9.38 17.50
N GLU A 6 -10.26 8.39 17.94
CA GLU A 6 -9.97 8.13 19.36
C GLU A 6 -9.26 9.32 20.04
N PRO A 7 -8.28 10.00 19.39
CA PRO A 7 -7.70 11.24 19.91
C PRO A 7 -8.68 12.43 19.98
N LEU A 8 -9.81 12.35 19.27
CA LEU A 8 -10.86 13.37 19.25
C LEU A 8 -11.95 13.12 20.31
N GLY A 9 -11.76 12.15 21.21
CA GLY A 9 -12.66 11.88 22.33
C GLY A 9 -13.91 11.07 21.99
N ALA A 10 -13.97 10.46 20.79
CA ALA A 10 -15.09 9.62 20.40
C ALA A 10 -15.09 8.29 21.17
N SER A 11 -16.24 7.92 21.74
CA SER A 11 -16.43 6.64 22.44
C SER A 11 -17.76 5.98 22.04
N GLY A 12 -17.88 4.66 22.25
CA GLY A 12 -19.10 3.90 21.98
C GLY A 12 -19.24 3.40 20.52
N PRO A 13 -20.46 3.36 19.95
CA PRO A 13 -20.73 2.72 18.65
C PRO A 13 -20.05 3.41 17.45
N LEU A 14 -19.57 4.64 17.63
CA LEU A 14 -18.74 5.37 16.67
C LEU A 14 -17.36 4.73 16.46
N LEU A 15 -16.89 3.88 17.38
CA LEU A 15 -15.65 3.12 17.18
C LEU A 15 -15.88 1.83 16.38
N ASP A 16 -17.13 1.37 16.20
CA ASP A 16 -17.40 0.13 15.48
C ASP A 16 -17.23 0.32 13.96
N ARG A 17 -16.36 -0.49 13.36
CA ARG A 17 -16.14 -0.51 11.91
C ARG A 17 -17.42 -0.82 11.16
N ARG A 18 -18.29 -1.69 11.71
CA ARG A 18 -19.51 -2.14 11.04
C ARG A 18 -20.48 -0.99 10.80
N LEU A 19 -20.58 -0.06 11.76
CA LEU A 19 -21.42 1.14 11.65
C LEU A 19 -20.96 2.04 10.50
N TRP A 20 -19.67 2.32 10.40
CA TRP A 20 -19.13 3.14 9.31
C TRP A 20 -19.26 2.49 7.93
N VAL A 21 -19.07 1.17 7.86
CA VAL A 21 -19.28 0.42 6.61
C VAL A 21 -20.76 0.44 6.23
N ALA A 22 -21.66 0.19 7.18
CA ALA A 22 -23.11 0.22 6.96
C ALA A 22 -23.62 1.62 6.58
N ALA A 23 -23.01 2.69 7.12
CA ALA A 23 -23.34 4.07 6.76
C ALA A 23 -22.80 4.46 5.37
N ALA A 24 -21.64 3.94 4.96
CA ALA A 24 -21.06 4.24 3.65
C ALA A 24 -21.80 3.58 2.49
N VAL A 25 -22.32 2.36 2.66
CA VAL A 25 -23.04 1.61 1.62
C VAL A 25 -24.23 2.38 1.01
N PRO A 26 -25.19 2.95 1.77
CA PRO A 26 -26.31 3.69 1.21
C PRO A 26 -25.90 5.03 0.58
N ILE A 27 -24.74 5.58 0.94
CA ILE A 27 -24.17 6.78 0.30
C ILE A 27 -23.51 6.43 -1.03
N LEU A 28 -22.81 5.29 -1.08
CA LEU A 28 -22.11 4.81 -2.28
C LEU A 28 -23.06 4.15 -3.28
N ALA A 29 -24.14 3.51 -2.83
CA ALA A 29 -25.13 2.86 -3.67
C ALA A 29 -25.76 3.77 -4.77
N PRO A 30 -26.23 4.99 -4.47
CA PRO A 30 -26.74 5.90 -5.49
C PRO A 30 -25.62 6.40 -6.41
N LEU A 31 -24.39 6.55 -5.90
CA LEU A 31 -23.23 6.94 -6.71
C LEU A 31 -22.88 5.89 -7.78
N VAL A 32 -22.98 4.59 -7.44
CA VAL A 32 -22.76 3.48 -8.39
C VAL A 32 -23.90 3.36 -9.41
N SER A 33 -25.08 3.89 -9.09
CA SER A 33 -26.28 3.81 -9.95
C SER A 33 -26.42 4.99 -10.93
N LEU A 34 -25.44 5.90 -11.00
CA LEU A 34 -25.49 7.04 -11.92
C LEU A 34 -25.25 6.60 -13.38
N ARG A 35 -26.26 6.84 -14.22
CA ARG A 35 -26.27 6.51 -15.67
C ARG A 35 -25.29 7.32 -16.53
N ARG A 36 -24.72 8.43 -16.01
CA ARG A 36 -23.76 9.28 -16.75
C ARG A 36 -22.46 9.42 -15.96
N ILE A 37 -21.36 9.03 -16.60
CA ILE A 37 -20.06 8.73 -15.99
C ILE A 37 -19.10 9.96 -16.07
N ASP A 38 -19.60 11.17 -16.28
CA ASP A 38 -18.75 12.36 -16.38
C ASP A 38 -18.02 12.70 -15.06
N ALA A 39 -18.63 12.36 -13.91
CA ALA A 39 -18.01 12.52 -12.60
C ALA A 39 -16.90 11.49 -12.30
N LEU A 40 -16.86 10.36 -13.03
CA LEU A 40 -15.92 9.27 -12.77
C LEU A 40 -14.49 9.63 -13.17
N LYS A 41 -14.30 10.58 -14.08
CA LYS A 41 -12.96 11.10 -14.44
C LYS A 41 -12.28 11.72 -13.22
N TYR A 42 -13.02 12.48 -12.42
CA TYR A 42 -12.52 13.08 -11.17
C TYR A 42 -12.30 12.03 -10.08
N ALA A 43 -13.20 11.04 -9.95
CA ALA A 43 -13.02 9.94 -9.01
C ALA A 43 -11.80 9.07 -9.36
N SER A 44 -11.56 8.80 -10.64
CA SER A 44 -10.39 8.07 -11.14
C SER A 44 -9.09 8.85 -10.91
N LEU A 45 -9.09 10.16 -11.16
CA LEU A 45 -7.96 11.04 -10.83
C LEU A 45 -7.66 11.08 -9.33
N LEU A 46 -8.69 11.20 -8.48
CA LEU A 46 -8.53 11.16 -7.03
C LEU A 46 -8.00 9.80 -6.56
N ALA A 47 -8.54 8.70 -7.08
CA ALA A 47 -8.08 7.35 -6.75
C ALA A 47 -6.61 7.14 -7.16
N LEU A 48 -6.21 7.61 -8.35
CA LEU A 48 -4.82 7.58 -8.80
C LEU A 48 -3.92 8.43 -7.89
N GLY A 49 -4.39 9.62 -7.49
CA GLY A 49 -3.70 10.47 -6.52
C GLY A 49 -3.46 9.75 -5.19
N CYS A 50 -4.49 9.12 -4.62
CA CYS A 50 -4.36 8.33 -3.39
C CYS A 50 -3.38 7.16 -3.55
N LEU A 51 -3.40 6.44 -4.67
CA LEU A 51 -2.47 5.35 -4.93
C LEU A 51 -1.02 5.83 -5.04
N LEU A 52 -0.80 6.96 -5.73
CA LEU A 52 0.52 7.59 -5.82
C LEU A 52 1.01 8.04 -4.44
N LEU A 53 0.15 8.66 -3.64
CA LEU A 53 0.47 9.07 -2.27
C LEU A 53 0.91 7.88 -1.42
N VAL A 54 0.15 6.78 -1.42
CA VAL A 54 0.49 5.56 -0.66
C VAL A 54 1.80 4.95 -1.17
N THR A 55 2.02 4.93 -2.48
CA THR A 55 3.27 4.41 -3.06
C THR A 55 4.47 5.24 -2.62
N VAL A 56 4.37 6.57 -2.71
CA VAL A 56 5.41 7.50 -2.26
C VAL A 56 5.65 7.34 -0.76
N GLU A 57 4.60 7.19 0.05
CA GLU A 57 4.71 6.99 1.50
C GLU A 57 5.49 5.71 1.84
N ILE A 58 5.14 4.57 1.24
CA ILE A 58 5.83 3.29 1.45
C ILE A 58 7.31 3.40 1.10
N VAL A 59 7.61 4.09 0.01
CA VAL A 59 8.95 4.21 -0.55
C VAL A 59 9.81 5.13 0.28
N ALA A 60 9.23 6.27 0.67
CA ALA A 60 9.91 7.25 1.48
C ALA A 60 10.12 6.73 2.92
N PHE A 61 9.20 5.90 3.43
CA PHE A 61 9.41 5.11 4.64
C PHE A 61 10.53 4.07 4.48
N SER A 62 10.71 3.49 3.29
CA SER A 62 11.80 2.55 3.00
C SER A 62 13.17 3.24 2.92
N SER A 63 13.27 4.37 2.20
CA SER A 63 14.56 5.01 1.84
C SER A 63 15.07 6.07 2.83
N GLY A 64 14.24 6.70 3.65
CA GLY A 64 14.66 7.86 4.48
C GLY A 64 14.75 7.61 5.99
N PRO A 65 15.79 8.08 6.70
CA PRO A 65 15.74 8.26 8.17
C PRO A 65 14.87 9.47 8.58
N VAL A 66 14.71 10.47 7.70
CA VAL A 66 13.98 11.73 7.98
C VAL A 66 12.48 11.53 8.20
N LEU A 67 11.82 10.65 7.45
CA LEU A 67 10.38 10.36 7.62
C LEU A 67 10.09 9.34 8.73
N ARG A 68 11.11 8.59 9.15
CA ARG A 68 11.03 7.67 10.30
C ARG A 68 11.09 8.42 11.64
N ALA A 69 11.68 9.61 11.67
CA ALA A 69 11.85 10.43 12.87
C ALA A 69 10.69 11.41 13.13
N SER A 70 9.81 11.67 12.16
CA SER A 70 8.69 12.60 12.33
C SER A 70 7.57 11.99 13.17
N PRO A 71 7.19 12.60 14.32
CA PRO A 71 6.17 12.04 15.23
C PRO A 71 4.75 11.99 14.66
N LEU A 72 4.46 12.72 13.56
CA LEU A 72 3.16 12.70 12.88
C LEU A 72 3.02 11.60 11.81
N LEU A 73 4.14 11.07 11.30
CA LEU A 73 4.17 10.05 10.25
C LEU A 73 4.77 8.72 10.73
N ASN A 74 5.22 8.67 11.99
CA ASN A 74 5.66 7.45 12.64
C ASN A 74 4.43 6.73 13.24
N PRO A 75 3.95 5.63 12.63
CA PRO A 75 2.80 4.88 13.11
C PRO A 75 3.04 4.19 14.47
N TYR A 76 4.26 4.31 15.00
CA TYR A 76 4.73 3.63 16.18
C TYR A 76 4.83 4.53 17.42
N SER A 77 4.54 5.83 17.35
CA SER A 77 4.80 6.75 18.48
C SER A 77 4.00 6.43 19.76
N ASN A 78 2.92 5.65 19.67
CA ASN A 78 2.03 5.32 20.78
C ASN A 78 1.97 3.83 21.16
N SER A 79 2.77 2.97 20.53
CA SER A 79 2.69 1.52 20.72
C SER A 79 3.90 1.03 21.54
N SER A 80 3.73 0.09 22.48
CA SER A 80 4.75 -0.25 23.49
C SER A 80 5.98 -1.06 22.98
N ARG A 81 6.10 -1.30 21.67
CA ARG A 81 7.16 -2.08 21.00
C ARG A 81 8.05 -1.17 20.15
N ASN A 82 8.69 -0.17 20.74
CA ASN A 82 9.43 0.88 20.03
C ASN A 82 10.23 0.31 18.85
N CYS A 83 9.77 0.54 17.61
CA CYS A 83 10.42 0.08 16.37
C CYS A 83 11.79 0.74 16.11
N PHE A 84 12.27 1.51 17.08
CA PHE A 84 13.47 2.31 17.00
C PHE A 84 14.23 2.17 18.33
N PRO A 85 15.18 1.21 18.43
CA PRO A 85 16.12 1.21 19.52
C PRO A 85 17.12 2.35 19.29
N PRO A 86 17.68 2.93 20.36
CA PRO A 86 18.68 4.00 20.27
C PRO A 86 19.95 3.61 19.50
N ASN A 87 20.11 2.33 19.13
CA ASN A 87 21.32 1.76 18.52
C ASN A 87 21.18 1.38 17.03
N GLY A 88 20.05 1.65 16.37
CA GLY A 88 19.90 1.47 14.91
C GLY A 88 19.51 0.07 14.43
N ASP A 89 19.41 -0.93 15.31
CA ASP A 89 18.98 -2.29 14.93
C ASP A 89 17.45 -2.34 14.73
N LEU A 90 16.97 -2.48 13.50
CA LEU A 90 15.54 -2.41 13.15
C LEU A 90 14.74 -3.62 13.73
N PRO A 91 14.01 -3.53 14.85
CA PRO A 91 13.39 -4.67 15.52
C PRO A 91 12.00 -5.04 14.96
N CYS A 92 11.53 -4.32 13.93
CA CYS A 92 10.18 -4.47 13.39
C CYS A 92 10.08 -5.35 12.15
N ARG A 93 11.14 -6.10 11.86
CA ARG A 93 11.09 -7.21 10.91
C ARG A 93 10.41 -8.39 11.60
N GLY A 94 9.15 -8.65 11.24
CA GLY A 94 8.46 -9.88 11.67
C GLY A 94 9.24 -11.12 11.23
N ALA A 95 9.10 -12.22 11.97
CA ALA A 95 9.80 -13.47 11.66
C ALA A 95 9.51 -13.90 10.20
N VAL A 96 10.56 -13.94 9.38
CA VAL A 96 10.47 -14.36 7.98
C VAL A 96 10.61 -15.88 7.96
N SER A 97 9.50 -16.58 7.71
CA SER A 97 9.53 -18.01 7.43
C SER A 97 9.50 -18.24 5.93
N ALA A 98 10.43 -19.05 5.41
CA ALA A 98 10.50 -19.38 3.99
C ALA A 98 9.27 -20.18 3.50
N ALA A 99 8.60 -20.88 4.41
CA ALA A 99 7.37 -21.60 4.14
C ALA A 99 6.31 -21.31 5.21
N THR A 100 5.08 -21.09 4.76
CA THR A 100 3.88 -21.01 5.62
C THR A 100 2.99 -22.22 5.36
N SER A 101 1.99 -22.45 6.21
CA SER A 101 1.05 -23.55 6.01
C SER A 101 0.28 -23.38 4.69
N ALA A 102 -0.07 -24.48 4.02
CA ALA A 102 -0.83 -24.41 2.75
C ALA A 102 -2.16 -23.67 2.92
N LEU A 103 -2.80 -23.81 4.09
CA LEU A 103 -4.05 -23.13 4.42
C LEU A 103 -3.86 -21.61 4.55
N ASP A 104 -2.76 -21.17 5.16
CA ASP A 104 -2.45 -19.73 5.27
C ASP A 104 -2.07 -19.11 3.92
N ALA A 105 -1.52 -19.89 3.00
CA ALA A 105 -1.29 -19.46 1.63
C ALA A 105 -2.61 -19.32 0.86
N VAL A 106 -3.48 -20.34 0.88
CA VAL A 106 -4.79 -20.33 0.21
C VAL A 106 -5.67 -19.17 0.68
N ARG A 107 -5.63 -18.81 1.98
CA ARG A 107 -6.35 -17.64 2.51
C ARG A 107 -5.93 -16.30 1.89
N LYS A 108 -4.69 -16.20 1.37
CA LYS A 108 -4.17 -14.98 0.73
C LYS A 108 -4.38 -14.96 -0.78
N VAL A 109 -4.65 -16.11 -1.40
CA VAL A 109 -4.88 -16.24 -2.85
C VAL A 109 -5.98 -15.29 -3.35
N PRO A 110 -7.15 -15.13 -2.69
CA PRO A 110 -8.18 -14.21 -3.17
C PRO A 110 -7.71 -12.76 -3.26
N ILE A 111 -6.89 -12.30 -2.30
CA ILE A 111 -6.34 -10.94 -2.30
C ILE A 111 -5.39 -10.76 -3.49
N PHE A 112 -4.52 -11.76 -3.72
CA PHE A 112 -3.60 -11.77 -4.84
C PHE A 112 -4.36 -11.76 -6.17
N VAL A 113 -5.27 -12.71 -6.37
CA VAL A 113 -6.10 -12.81 -7.59
C VAL A 113 -6.90 -11.53 -7.84
N PHE A 114 -7.49 -10.95 -6.80
CA PHE A 114 -8.26 -9.71 -6.93
C PHE A 114 -7.40 -8.54 -7.41
N SER A 115 -6.12 -8.47 -7.02
CA SER A 115 -5.21 -7.41 -7.50
C SER A 115 -4.95 -7.48 -9.01
N PHE A 116 -5.01 -8.67 -9.62
CA PHE A 116 -4.85 -8.87 -11.07
C PHE A 116 -6.15 -8.72 -11.87
N THR A 117 -7.27 -8.34 -11.24
CA THR A 117 -8.54 -8.17 -11.95
C THR A 117 -8.60 -6.90 -12.80
N CYS A 118 -7.62 -6.00 -12.70
CA CYS A 118 -7.53 -4.79 -13.52
C CYS A 118 -7.59 -5.08 -15.03
N GLN A 119 -7.06 -6.24 -15.46
CA GLN A 119 -7.07 -6.67 -16.87
C GLN A 119 -8.47 -6.79 -17.47
N GLN A 120 -9.51 -7.05 -16.67
CA GLN A 120 -10.88 -7.27 -17.18
C GLN A 120 -11.49 -5.97 -17.71
N ASN A 121 -11.02 -4.82 -17.23
CA ASN A 121 -11.51 -3.51 -17.66
C ASN A 121 -10.90 -3.02 -18.98
N ILE A 122 -9.95 -3.77 -19.57
CA ILE A 122 -9.25 -3.36 -20.78
C ILE A 122 -10.20 -3.18 -21.98
N VAL A 123 -11.25 -4.00 -22.07
CA VAL A 123 -12.23 -3.96 -23.17
C VAL A 123 -13.04 -2.66 -23.14
N SER A 124 -13.33 -2.14 -21.94
CA SER A 124 -13.99 -0.83 -21.78
C SER A 124 -13.05 0.31 -22.19
N ILE A 125 -11.77 0.24 -21.82
CA ILE A 125 -10.75 1.23 -22.19
C ILE A 125 -10.54 1.28 -23.70
N THR A 126 -10.49 0.12 -24.38
CA THR A 126 -10.31 0.08 -25.84
C THR A 126 -11.46 0.73 -26.59
N ASN A 127 -12.67 0.71 -26.03
CA ASN A 127 -13.85 1.32 -26.64
C ASN A 127 -13.89 2.86 -26.48
N GLU A 128 -13.19 3.41 -25.47
CA GLU A 128 -13.10 4.86 -25.23
C GLU A 128 -11.87 5.49 -25.94
N LEU A 129 -10.89 4.67 -26.35
CA LEU A 129 -9.70 5.14 -27.03
C LEU A 129 -10.01 5.64 -28.45
N ARG A 130 -9.62 6.89 -28.75
CA ARG A 130 -9.83 7.52 -30.07
C ARG A 130 -9.15 6.80 -31.25
N ARG A 131 -8.10 6.01 -30.99
CA ARG A 131 -7.36 5.20 -31.98
C ARG A 131 -6.86 3.90 -31.33
N PRO A 132 -7.74 2.91 -31.14
CA PRO A 132 -7.35 1.65 -30.51
C PRO A 132 -6.55 0.82 -31.53
N SER A 133 -5.31 0.50 -31.20
CA SER A 133 -4.52 -0.48 -31.94
C SER A 133 -3.84 -1.41 -30.95
N GLN A 134 -3.74 -2.70 -31.27
CA GLN A 134 -3.19 -3.68 -30.32
C GLN A 134 -1.80 -3.30 -29.82
N ARG A 135 -0.95 -2.74 -30.69
CA ARG A 135 0.40 -2.28 -30.32
C ARG A 135 0.39 -1.16 -29.28
N ARG A 136 -0.54 -0.20 -29.39
CA ARG A 136 -0.63 0.94 -28.45
C ARG A 136 -1.20 0.53 -27.11
N VAL A 137 -2.19 -0.36 -27.11
CA VAL A 137 -2.79 -0.89 -25.88
C VAL A 137 -1.76 -1.78 -25.15
N ALA A 138 -1.08 -2.67 -25.87
CA ALA A 138 -0.02 -3.50 -25.31
C ALA A 138 1.14 -2.65 -24.76
N ALA A 139 1.57 -1.61 -25.48
CA ALA A 139 2.61 -0.69 -24.99
C ALA A 139 2.19 0.04 -23.71
N ALA A 140 0.92 0.49 -23.62
CA ALA A 140 0.42 1.15 -22.41
C ALA A 140 0.43 0.21 -21.19
N VAL A 141 -0.02 -1.03 -21.36
CA VAL A 141 -0.03 -2.05 -20.30
C VAL A 141 1.41 -2.39 -19.87
N VAL A 142 2.30 -2.65 -20.82
CA VAL A 142 3.71 -2.98 -20.52
C VAL A 142 4.41 -1.82 -19.81
N LEU A 143 4.14 -0.57 -20.23
CA LEU A 143 4.73 0.60 -19.60
C LEU A 143 4.24 0.77 -18.15
N SER A 144 2.96 0.54 -17.86
CA SER A 144 2.45 0.64 -16.49
C SER A 144 3.03 -0.43 -15.55
N GLU A 145 3.19 -1.67 -16.04
CA GLU A 145 3.82 -2.74 -15.26
C GLU A 145 5.31 -2.48 -15.04
N ALA A 146 6.01 -1.98 -16.05
CA ALA A 146 7.43 -1.65 -15.97
C ALA A 146 7.70 -0.56 -14.93
N VAL A 147 6.82 0.45 -14.79
CA VAL A 147 6.93 1.48 -13.76
C VAL A 147 6.82 0.88 -12.36
N ALA A 148 5.86 -0.03 -12.15
CA ALA A 148 5.67 -0.71 -10.85
C ALA A 148 6.88 -1.58 -10.48
N VAL A 149 7.37 -2.40 -11.42
CA VAL A 149 8.56 -3.25 -11.22
C VAL A 149 9.81 -2.41 -11.02
N GLY A 150 9.99 -1.34 -11.80
CA GLY A 150 11.11 -0.42 -11.63
C GLY A 150 11.14 0.17 -10.22
N HIS A 151 9.97 0.54 -9.69
CA HIS A 151 9.87 1.06 -8.34
C HIS A 151 10.33 0.06 -7.27
N THR A 152 9.90 -1.20 -7.36
CA THR A 152 10.27 -2.24 -6.37
C THR A 152 11.73 -2.63 -6.49
N LEU A 153 12.28 -2.68 -7.70
CA LEU A 153 13.69 -2.96 -7.94
C LEU A 153 14.61 -1.85 -7.39
N LEU A 154 14.22 -0.58 -7.54
CA LEU A 154 14.97 0.54 -6.94
C LEU A 154 15.00 0.46 -5.41
N ALA A 155 13.87 0.13 -4.79
CA ALA A 155 13.80 -0.07 -3.34
C ALA A 155 14.66 -1.25 -2.87
N TRP A 156 14.69 -2.34 -3.64
CA TRP A 156 15.53 -3.50 -3.35
C TRP A 156 17.04 -3.19 -3.54
N ALA A 157 17.40 -2.45 -4.59
CA ALA A 157 18.77 -2.02 -4.83
C ALA A 157 19.29 -1.13 -3.68
N ASP A 158 18.47 -0.21 -3.18
CA ASP A 158 18.81 0.63 -2.00
C ASP A 158 18.96 -0.19 -0.70
N GLN A 159 18.26 -1.32 -0.58
CA GLN A 159 18.40 -2.19 0.59
C GLN A 159 19.67 -3.06 0.53
N THR A 160 20.07 -3.49 -0.67
CA THR A 160 21.28 -4.29 -0.87
C THR A 160 22.55 -3.47 -0.67
N SER A 161 22.58 -2.20 -1.09
CA SER A 161 23.72 -1.31 -0.84
C SER A 161 23.99 -1.12 0.66
N ARG A 162 22.94 -0.87 1.47
CA ARG A 162 23.08 -0.74 2.94
C ARG A 162 23.55 -2.02 3.62
N SER A 163 23.14 -3.18 3.11
CA SER A 163 23.57 -4.47 3.66
C SER A 163 25.07 -4.73 3.45
N VAL A 164 25.66 -4.15 2.41
CA VAL A 164 27.11 -4.26 2.11
C VAL A 164 27.93 -3.31 2.98
N GLU A 165 27.36 -2.21 3.49
CA GLU A 165 28.04 -1.27 4.40
C GLU A 165 28.07 -1.75 5.87
N GLU A 166 27.29 -2.78 6.23
CA GLU A 166 27.21 -3.33 7.59
C GLU A 166 27.97 -4.67 7.89
N PRO A 167 29.13 -5.05 7.29
CA PRO A 167 29.73 -6.37 7.55
C PRO A 167 30.51 -6.50 8.87
N SER A 168 30.55 -5.51 9.78
CA SER A 168 31.57 -5.49 10.85
C SER A 168 31.10 -5.27 12.30
N ARG A 169 29.83 -5.50 12.65
CA ARG A 169 29.43 -5.68 14.07
C ARG A 169 29.20 -7.15 14.41
N SER A 170 30.31 -7.84 14.61
CA SER A 170 30.38 -9.11 15.35
C SER A 170 29.69 -8.98 16.72
N PRO A 171 28.99 -10.02 17.22
CA PRO A 171 28.37 -10.00 18.54
C PRO A 171 29.47 -10.00 19.60
N ARG A 172 29.84 -8.82 20.09
CA ARG A 172 30.68 -8.73 21.29
C ARG A 172 29.84 -9.09 22.51
N GLY A 173 30.16 -10.26 23.07
CA GLY A 173 30.15 -10.50 24.51
C GLY A 173 28.77 -10.64 25.15
N ALA A 174 28.21 -11.84 25.08
CA ALA A 174 27.44 -12.37 26.19
C ALA A 174 28.45 -12.98 27.19
N PHE A 175 28.67 -12.29 28.29
CA PHE A 175 29.09 -12.85 29.58
C PHE A 175 28.14 -12.30 30.63
#